data_AF-A0A6B2SWB0-F1
#
_entry.id   AF-A0A6B2SWB0-F1
#
_cell.length_a   1.000
_cell.length_b   1.000
_cell.length_c   1.000
_cell.angle_alpha   90.00
_cell.angle_beta   90.00
_cell.angle_gamma   90.00
#
_symmetry.space_group_name_H-M   'P 1'
#
loop_
_entity.id
_entity.type
_entity.pdbx_description
1 polymer ?
#
loop_
_entity_poly.entity_id
_entity_poly.type
_entity_poly.pdbx_seq_one_letter_code
_entity_poly.pdbx_strand_id
1 'polypeptide(L)'
;MTSTPAQSSDLLVPLDLAFWNIETAEHPMHLGALGIFEADGPGTADRAAGLLAARAAAVPGLRMRIRSVWLPVGGAMRVPVPAFDPLEHIRLTAPVADFHAAAGELMRRPVARDRPPWEAHV
;
A
#
# COMPACT_ATOMS: atom_id res chain seq x y z
N MET A 1 -16.65 7.19 23.21
CA MET A 1 -15.57 7.22 22.20
C MET A 1 -14.60 8.33 22.58
N THR A 2 -13.56 8.01 23.33
CA THR A 2 -12.49 8.96 23.69
C THR A 2 -11.50 8.99 22.54
N SER A 3 -11.53 10.04 21.72
CA SER A 3 -10.49 10.29 20.72
C SER A 3 -9.21 10.67 21.46
N THR A 4 -8.26 9.74 21.53
CA THR A 4 -6.89 10.04 21.94
C THR A 4 -6.35 11.12 21.00
N PRO A 5 -5.81 12.26 21.50
CA PRO A 5 -5.24 13.28 20.65
C PRO A 5 -4.08 12.69 19.84
N ALA A 6 -3.98 13.11 18.58
CA ALA A 6 -2.89 12.74 17.69
C ALA A 6 -1.54 13.11 18.33
N GLN A 7 -0.64 12.15 18.50
CA GLN A 7 0.74 12.45 18.89
C GLN A 7 1.48 12.99 17.67
N SER A 8 2.44 13.91 17.87
CA SER A 8 3.16 14.57 16.77
C SER A 8 3.89 13.58 15.84
N SER A 9 4.23 12.38 16.31
CA SER A 9 4.84 11.31 15.50
C SER A 9 3.88 10.69 14.48
N ASP A 10 2.58 10.81 14.71
CA ASP A 10 1.55 10.17 13.87
C ASP A 10 1.12 11.08 12.72
N LEU A 11 1.38 12.40 12.84
CA LEU A 11 1.17 13.35 11.76
C LEU A 11 2.10 13.03 10.59
N LEU A 12 1.58 13.19 9.37
CA LEU A 12 2.40 13.13 8.19
C LEU A 12 3.42 14.28 8.21
N VAL A 13 4.68 13.94 7.96
CA VAL A 13 5.72 14.95 7.75
C VAL A 13 5.36 15.80 6.52
N PRO A 14 5.83 17.06 6.42
CA PRO A 14 5.40 17.98 5.37
C PRO A 14 5.56 17.44 3.95
N LEU A 15 6.64 16.70 3.68
CA LEU A 15 6.88 16.10 2.36
C LEU A 15 5.85 15.02 2.01
N ASP A 16 5.57 14.09 2.93
CA ASP A 16 4.56 13.05 2.73
C ASP A 16 3.16 13.66 2.55
N LEU A 17 2.86 14.70 3.33
CA LEU A 17 1.60 15.42 3.22
C LEU A 17 1.45 16.11 1.85
N ALA A 18 2.54 16.69 1.33
CA ALA A 18 2.54 17.27 -0.01
C ALA A 18 2.25 16.21 -1.08
N PHE A 19 2.94 15.06 -1.06
CA PHE A 19 2.66 13.95 -1.98
C PHE A 19 1.22 13.47 -1.89
N TRP A 20 0.70 13.30 -0.66
CA TRP A 20 -0.68 12.90 -0.44
C TRP A 20 -1.68 13.90 -1.03
N ASN A 21 -1.43 15.20 -0.89
CA ASN A 21 -2.37 16.24 -1.33
C ASN A 21 -2.34 16.51 -2.84
N ILE A 22 -1.20 16.30 -3.51
CA ILE A 22 -1.08 16.56 -4.97
C ILE A 22 -1.44 15.35 -5.84
N GLU A 23 -1.52 14.15 -5.28
CA GLU A 23 -1.88 12.94 -6.01
C GLU A 23 -3.30 13.03 -6.60
N THR A 24 -3.43 12.76 -7.90
CA THR A 24 -4.71 12.68 -8.62
C THR A 24 -4.82 11.36 -9.37
N ALA A 25 -5.99 11.09 -9.98
CA ALA A 25 -6.18 9.88 -10.79
C ALA A 25 -5.27 9.86 -12.03
N GLU A 26 -4.96 11.03 -12.58
CA GLU A 26 -4.10 11.23 -13.75
C GLU A 26 -2.61 11.31 -13.38
N HIS A 27 -2.30 11.60 -12.11
CA HIS A 27 -0.93 11.69 -11.59
C HIS A 27 -0.78 10.86 -10.30
N PRO A 28 -0.76 9.52 -10.41
CA PRO A 28 -0.48 8.65 -9.27
C PRO A 28 0.93 8.93 -8.73
N MET A 29 1.08 9.02 -7.41
CA MET A 29 2.35 9.36 -6.76
C MET A 29 2.93 8.19 -5.96
N HIS A 30 2.47 6.97 -6.23
CA HIS A 30 2.97 5.76 -5.58
C HIS A 30 4.28 5.28 -6.21
N LEU A 31 5.08 4.59 -5.41
CA LEU A 31 6.28 3.90 -5.85
C LEU A 31 5.95 2.43 -6.12
N GLY A 32 6.68 1.83 -7.05
CA GLY A 32 6.58 0.41 -7.36
C GLY A 32 7.95 -0.24 -7.51
N ALA A 33 7.97 -1.55 -7.36
CA ALA A 33 9.12 -2.39 -7.64
C ALA A 33 8.65 -3.64 -8.39
N LEU A 34 9.45 -4.09 -9.34
CA LEU A 34 9.21 -5.32 -10.10
C LEU A 34 10.31 -6.33 -9.77
N GLY A 35 9.91 -7.48 -9.21
CA GLY A 35 10.80 -8.62 -8.96
C GLY A 35 10.42 -9.78 -9.88
N ILE A 36 11.41 -10.39 -10.52
CA ILE A 36 11.24 -11.53 -11.42
C ILE A 36 11.96 -12.72 -10.80
N PHE A 37 11.24 -13.83 -10.66
CA PHE A 37 11.73 -15.04 -10.02
C PHE A 37 11.40 -16.26 -10.90
N GLU A 38 12.23 -17.28 -10.86
CA GLU A 38 11.93 -18.56 -11.50
C GLU A 38 10.87 -19.32 -10.69
N ALA A 39 9.90 -19.91 -11.38
CA ALA A 39 8.90 -20.76 -10.75
C ALA A 39 9.38 -22.21 -10.68
N ASP A 40 9.33 -22.79 -9.48
CA ASP A 40 9.75 -24.17 -9.20
C ASP A 40 8.61 -25.20 -9.37
N GLY A 41 7.39 -24.77 -9.70
CA GLY A 41 6.28 -25.66 -10.05
C GLY A 41 4.89 -25.03 -9.89
N PRO A 42 3.82 -25.84 -9.97
CA PRO A 42 2.47 -25.40 -9.62
C PRO A 42 2.42 -24.90 -8.16
N GLY A 43 1.70 -23.80 -7.92
CA GLY A 43 1.54 -23.23 -6.58
C GLY A 43 2.70 -22.36 -6.08
N THR A 44 3.72 -22.08 -6.90
CA THR A 44 4.78 -21.11 -6.53
C THR A 44 4.21 -19.73 -6.24
N ALA A 45 3.23 -19.26 -7.03
CA ALA A 45 2.57 -17.98 -6.84
C ALA A 45 1.82 -17.91 -5.49
N ASP A 46 1.06 -18.95 -5.13
CA ASP A 46 0.37 -19.03 -3.84
C ASP A 46 1.35 -19.00 -2.66
N ARG A 47 2.47 -19.73 -2.76
CA ARG A 47 3.52 -19.72 -1.73
C ARG A 47 4.19 -18.34 -1.63
N ALA A 48 4.46 -17.68 -2.75
CA ALA A 48 5.01 -16.33 -2.77
C ALA A 48 4.04 -15.32 -2.14
N ALA A 49 2.74 -15.41 -2.45
CA ALA A 49 1.70 -14.60 -1.83
C ALA A 49 1.63 -14.83 -0.31
N GLY A 50 1.67 -16.09 0.15
CA GLY A 50 1.71 -16.43 1.56
C GLY A 50 2.95 -15.87 2.28
N LEU A 51 4.12 -15.91 1.63
CA LEU A 51 5.35 -15.34 2.17
C LEU A 51 5.29 -13.81 2.27
N LEU A 52 4.77 -13.14 1.24
CA LEU A 52 4.54 -11.70 1.26
C LEU A 52 3.58 -11.30 2.38
N ALA A 53 2.48 -12.04 2.55
CA ALA A 53 1.51 -11.78 3.61
C ALA A 53 2.14 -11.91 5.00
N ALA A 54 2.86 -13.01 5.25
CA ALA A 54 3.53 -13.26 6.53
C ALA A 54 4.56 -12.16 6.86
N ARG A 55 5.34 -11.71 5.87
CA ARG A 55 6.30 -10.61 6.04
C ARG A 55 5.60 -9.27 6.25
N ALA A 56 4.55 -8.99 5.49
CA ALA A 56 3.81 -7.73 5.59
C ALA A 56 3.15 -7.58 6.96
N ALA A 57 2.62 -8.66 7.54
CA ALA A 57 2.08 -8.66 8.91
C ALA A 57 3.11 -8.20 9.96
N ALA A 58 4.40 -8.48 9.73
CA ALA A 58 5.50 -8.12 10.63
C ALA A 58 6.01 -6.69 10.44
N VAL A 59 5.52 -5.94 9.44
CA VAL A 59 5.94 -4.55 9.16
C VAL A 59 4.87 -3.58 9.68
N PRO A 60 5.09 -2.88 10.82
CA PRO A 60 4.05 -2.06 11.45
C PRO A 60 3.49 -0.94 10.57
N GLY A 61 4.27 -0.44 9.60
CA GLY A 61 3.84 0.61 8.69
C GLY A 61 2.79 0.17 7.67
N LEU A 62 2.77 -1.11 7.29
CA LEU A 62 1.88 -1.61 6.22
C LEU A 62 0.40 -1.74 6.65
N ARG A 63 0.13 -1.71 7.95
CA ARG A 63 -1.24 -1.63 8.50
C ARG A 63 -1.75 -0.20 8.69
N MET A 64 -0.96 0.80 8.32
CA MET A 64 -1.32 2.20 8.55
C MET A 64 -2.03 2.76 7.33
N ARG A 65 -3.17 3.42 7.55
CA ARG A 65 -3.85 4.24 6.56
C ARG A 65 -3.71 5.72 6.89
N ILE A 66 -3.91 6.57 5.91
CA ILE A 66 -3.86 8.02 6.10
C ILE A 66 -5.28 8.55 6.34
N ARG A 67 -5.45 9.43 7.32
CA ARG A 67 -6.71 10.14 7.58
C ARG A 67 -6.47 11.63 7.73
N SER A 68 -7.32 12.43 7.10
CA SER A 68 -7.37 13.87 7.32
C SER A 68 -7.72 14.18 8.79
N VAL A 69 -7.09 15.22 9.32
CA VAL A 69 -7.36 15.76 10.66
C VAL A 69 -7.91 17.18 10.55
N TRP A 70 -8.61 17.62 11.58
CA TRP A 70 -9.15 18.98 11.60
C TRP A 70 -8.08 20.02 11.98
N LEU A 71 -7.16 19.66 12.88
CA LEU A 71 -6.02 20.48 13.27
C LEU A 71 -4.72 19.65 13.19
N PRO A 72 -3.65 20.18 12.56
CA PRO A 72 -3.60 21.44 11.81
C PRO A 72 -4.47 21.39 10.54
N VAL A 73 -4.93 22.55 10.08
CA VAL A 73 -5.78 22.65 8.88
C VAL A 73 -5.03 22.09 7.66
N GLY A 74 -5.69 21.22 6.90
CA GLY A 74 -5.09 20.53 5.76
C GLY A 74 -4.11 19.42 6.13
N GLY A 75 -3.97 19.11 7.43
CA GLY A 75 -3.15 18.03 7.93
C GLY A 75 -3.78 16.66 7.73
N ALA A 76 -2.94 15.63 7.79
CA ALA A 76 -3.36 14.25 7.84
C ALA A 76 -2.39 13.43 8.72
N MET A 77 -2.85 12.29 9.18
CA MET A 77 -2.10 11.42 10.09
C MET A 77 -2.19 9.96 9.67
N ARG A 78 -1.18 9.18 10.05
CA ARG A 78 -1.17 7.72 9.93
C ARG A 78 -1.92 7.12 11.10
N VAL A 79 -2.91 6.28 10.81
CA VAL A 79 -3.66 5.54 11.83
C VAL A 79 -3.65 4.04 11.51
N PRO A 80 -3.55 3.17 12.52
CA PRO A 80 -3.62 1.74 12.29
C PRO A 80 -5.02 1.32 11.86
N VAL A 81 -5.11 0.34 10.97
CA VAL A 81 -6.37 -0.33 10.60
C VAL A 81 -6.62 -1.50 11.54
N PRO A 82 -7.77 -1.53 12.26
CA PRO A 82 -8.17 -2.70 13.03
C PRO A 82 -8.38 -3.91 12.12
N ALA A 83 -8.06 -5.11 12.61
CA ALA A 83 -8.22 -6.36 11.86
C ALA A 83 -7.56 -6.35 10.46
N PHE A 84 -6.41 -5.68 10.33
CA PHE A 84 -5.62 -5.69 9.10
C PHE A 84 -5.21 -7.10 8.70
N ASP A 85 -5.64 -7.52 7.51
CA ASP A 85 -5.19 -8.75 6.85
C ASP A 85 -4.36 -8.39 5.60
N PRO A 86 -3.05 -8.69 5.58
CA PRO A 86 -2.20 -8.45 4.42
C PRO A 86 -2.67 -9.16 3.14
N LEU A 87 -3.40 -10.27 3.25
CA LEU A 87 -3.90 -10.99 2.07
C LEU A 87 -4.91 -10.15 1.27
N GLU A 88 -5.61 -9.20 1.90
CA GLU A 88 -6.50 -8.27 1.19
C GLU A 88 -5.75 -7.30 0.24
N HIS A 89 -4.44 -7.18 0.41
CA HIS A 89 -3.54 -6.32 -0.38
C HIS A 89 -2.74 -7.10 -1.43
N ILE A 90 -2.81 -8.44 -1.41
CA ILE A 90 -2.07 -9.30 -2.34
C ILE A 90 -3.04 -9.86 -3.37
N ARG A 91 -2.65 -9.81 -4.65
CA ARG A 91 -3.45 -10.30 -5.78
C ARG A 91 -2.66 -11.33 -6.57
N LEU A 92 -3.21 -12.53 -6.68
CA LEU A 92 -2.74 -13.51 -7.67
C LEU A 92 -3.25 -13.09 -9.05
N THR A 93 -2.34 -13.07 -10.01
CA THR A 93 -2.61 -12.67 -11.38
C THR A 93 -2.35 -13.84 -12.33
N ALA A 94 -2.95 -13.77 -13.53
CA ALA A 94 -2.63 -14.73 -14.56
C ALA A 94 -1.19 -14.51 -15.05
N PRO A 95 -0.47 -15.57 -15.47
CA PRO A 95 0.86 -15.43 -16.04
C PRO A 95 0.89 -14.43 -17.20
N VAL A 96 1.89 -13.55 -17.20
CA VAL A 96 2.12 -12.56 -18.25
C VAL A 96 3.46 -12.82 -18.93
N ALA A 97 3.52 -12.64 -20.24
CA ALA A 97 4.77 -12.74 -21.00
C ALA A 97 5.59 -11.44 -20.92
N ASP A 98 4.92 -10.29 -20.96
CA ASP A 98 5.54 -8.96 -20.85
C ASP A 98 5.29 -8.38 -19.44
N PHE A 99 6.23 -8.65 -18.55
CA PHE A 99 6.20 -8.19 -17.17
C PHE A 99 6.34 -6.66 -17.04
N HIS A 100 7.04 -6.00 -17.98
CA HIS A 100 7.20 -4.55 -17.95
C HIS A 100 5.90 -3.85 -18.33
N ALA A 101 5.23 -4.31 -19.39
CA ALA A 101 3.92 -3.78 -19.77
C ALA A 101 2.87 -4.04 -18.69
N ALA A 102 2.84 -5.25 -18.13
CA ALA A 102 1.94 -5.57 -17.03
C ALA A 102 2.20 -4.66 -15.82
N ALA A 103 3.45 -4.52 -15.37
CA ALA A 103 3.80 -3.62 -14.27
C ALA A 103 3.45 -2.15 -14.57
N GLY A 104 3.67 -1.70 -15.81
CA GLY A 104 3.28 -0.37 -16.28
C GLY A 104 1.78 -0.13 -16.15
N GLU A 105 0.94 -1.12 -16.50
CA GLU A 105 -0.50 -1.03 -16.31
C GLU A 105 -0.89 -0.88 -14.84
N LEU A 106 -0.22 -1.63 -13.95
CA LEU A 106 -0.47 -1.52 -12.52
C LEU A 106 -0.07 -0.14 -11.99
N MET A 107 1.10 0.38 -12.40
CA MET A 107 1.62 1.69 -12.00
C MET A 107 0.77 2.88 -12.45
N ARG A 108 -0.06 2.71 -13.50
CA ARG A 108 -1.00 3.76 -13.93
C ARG A 108 -2.23 3.86 -13.04
N ARG A 109 -2.52 2.85 -12.23
CA ARG A 109 -3.74 2.80 -11.39
C ARG A 109 -3.45 3.43 -10.03
N PRO A 110 -4.22 4.44 -9.60
CA PRO A 110 -4.10 4.97 -8.24
C PRO A 110 -4.35 3.89 -7.20
N VAL A 111 -3.57 3.89 -6.12
CA VAL A 111 -3.79 2.99 -4.99
C VAL A 111 -4.95 3.51 -4.15
N ALA A 112 -5.77 2.60 -3.63
CA ALA A 112 -6.92 2.94 -2.79
C ALA A 112 -6.49 3.73 -1.54
N ARG A 113 -7.13 4.88 -1.30
CA ARG A 113 -6.76 5.84 -0.24
C ARG A 113 -7.56 5.66 1.06
N ASP A 114 -8.59 4.83 1.06
CA ASP A 114 -9.44 4.52 2.22
C ASP A 114 -8.87 3.41 3.11
N ARG A 115 -7.88 2.67 2.60
CA ARG A 115 -7.17 1.57 3.25
C ARG A 115 -5.64 1.85 3.30
N PRO A 116 -4.81 0.96 3.89
CA PRO A 116 -3.36 1.12 3.81
C PRO A 116 -2.90 1.18 2.33
N PRO A 117 -2.19 2.24 1.91
CA PRO A 117 -2.02 2.56 0.50
C PRO A 117 -0.87 1.76 -0.14
N TRP A 118 -1.03 0.43 -0.22
CA TRP A 118 -0.09 -0.46 -0.91
C TRP A 118 -0.81 -1.68 -1.47
N GLU A 119 -0.25 -2.26 -2.53
CA GLU A 119 -0.72 -3.50 -3.16
C GLU A 119 0.48 -4.33 -3.62
N ALA A 120 0.32 -5.64 -3.68
CA ALA A 120 1.30 -6.54 -4.28
C ALA A 120 0.59 -7.48 -5.26
N HIS A 121 1.20 -7.68 -6.42
CA HIS A 121 0.72 -8.58 -7.47
C HIS A 121 1.73 -9.69 -7.66
N VAL A 122 1.25 -10.93 -7.70
CA VAL A 122 2.04 -12.15 -7.89
C VAL A 122 1.56 -12.87 -9.13
#